data_AF-A0A1C6ER61-F1
#
_entry.id   AF-A0A1C6ER61-F1
#
_cell.length_a   1.000
_cell.length_b   1.000
_cell.length_c   1.000
_cell.angle_alpha   90.00
_cell.angle_beta   90.00
_cell.angle_gamma   90.00
#
_symmetry.space_group_name_H-M   'P 1'
#
loop_
_entity.id
_entity.type
_entity.pdbx_description
1 polymer ?
#
loop_
_entity_poly.entity_id
_entity_poly.type
_entity_poly.pdbx_seq_one_letter_code
_entity_poly.pdbx_strand_id
1 'polypeptide(L)'
;MRLIEHKKGYLYGAANREGESYTDWRAPYIDRSGLLMIYESNSRPGKFVFVFFTAPASGFAGHYLKTSPGDLETEDDGIIKLTTGNSIYRFGQDDSCIPGEEMKLLLWDIYEEFGPSNSIRQVMEKELSLDAGHESEA
;
A
#
# COMPACT_ATOMS: atom_id res chain seq x y z
N MET A 1 15.31 -3.28 2.87
CA MET A 1 14.32 -2.29 3.33
C MET A 1 13.65 -2.90 4.56
N ARG A 2 13.23 -2.08 5.51
CA ARG A 2 12.54 -2.53 6.73
C ARG A 2 11.08 -2.09 6.67
N LEU A 3 10.14 -3.01 6.86
CA LEU A 3 8.73 -2.64 6.97
C LEU A 3 8.54 -1.80 8.23
N ILE A 4 7.90 -0.64 8.06
CA ILE A 4 7.57 0.28 9.15
C ILE A 4 6.10 0.08 9.52
N GLU A 5 5.23 0.08 8.51
CA GLU A 5 3.79 -0.08 8.69
C GLU A 5 3.12 -0.53 7.39
N HIS A 6 1.86 -0.91 7.51
CA HIS A 6 0.96 -1.14 6.38
C HIS A 6 -0.40 -0.50 6.64
N LYS A 7 -1.09 -0.12 5.55
CA LYS A 7 -2.38 0.58 5.56
C LYS A 7 -3.27 0.10 4.44
N LYS A 8 -4.57 0.03 4.70
CA LYS A 8 -5.62 -0.18 3.69
C LYS A 8 -6.14 1.17 3.21
N GLY A 9 -6.53 1.27 1.95
CA GLY A 9 -6.98 2.54 1.40
C GLY A 9 -6.80 2.64 -0.12
N TYR A 10 -6.67 3.88 -0.59
CA TYR A 10 -6.68 4.22 -2.01
C TYR A 10 -5.48 5.08 -2.39
N LEU A 11 -4.87 4.79 -3.54
CA LEU A 11 -3.89 5.69 -4.13
C LEU A 11 -4.62 6.82 -4.88
N TYR A 12 -4.84 7.96 -4.23
CA TYR A 12 -5.55 9.11 -4.81
C TYR A 12 -4.79 9.82 -5.92
N GLY A 13 -3.46 9.68 -5.96
CA GLY A 13 -2.70 10.41 -6.95
C GLY A 13 -1.25 9.96 -7.08
N ALA A 14 -0.78 10.03 -8.32
CA ALA A 14 0.62 10.04 -8.68
C ALA A 14 0.84 11.22 -9.64
N ALA A 15 1.74 12.13 -9.28
CA ALA A 15 2.05 13.33 -10.05
C ALA A 15 3.57 13.54 -10.12
N ASN A 16 4.02 14.38 -11.06
CA ASN A 16 5.38 14.91 -11.02
C ASN A 16 5.56 15.93 -9.86
N ARG A 17 6.73 16.56 -9.77
CA ARG A 17 7.03 17.49 -8.67
C ARG A 17 6.29 18.82 -8.81
N GLU A 18 5.88 19.13 -10.02
CA GLU A 18 5.10 20.30 -10.41
C GLU A 18 3.61 20.11 -10.09
N GLY A 19 3.20 18.89 -9.69
CA GLY A 19 1.82 18.56 -9.35
C GLY A 19 0.97 18.09 -10.53
N GLU A 20 1.58 17.90 -11.70
CA GLU A 20 0.89 17.39 -12.89
C GLU A 20 0.70 15.87 -12.77
N SER A 21 -0.55 15.44 -12.81
CA SER A 21 -0.94 14.03 -12.72
C SER A 21 -0.40 13.22 -13.90
N TYR A 22 0.04 12.00 -13.61
CA TYR A 22 0.49 11.08 -14.66
C TYR A 22 -0.69 10.43 -15.40
N THR A 23 -0.57 10.34 -16.72
CA THR A 23 -1.47 9.56 -17.60
C THR A 23 -0.76 8.32 -18.16
N ASP A 24 0.28 7.84 -17.49
CA ASP A 24 1.11 6.73 -17.93
C ASP A 24 0.70 5.41 -17.25
N TRP A 25 1.61 4.43 -17.19
CA TRP A 25 1.38 3.12 -16.56
C TRP A 25 0.96 3.21 -15.08
N ARG A 26 1.11 4.37 -14.41
CA ARG A 26 0.62 4.58 -13.04
C ARG A 26 -0.89 4.86 -13.00
N ALA A 27 -1.48 5.35 -14.08
CA ALA A 27 -2.89 5.74 -14.13
C ALA A 27 -3.87 4.62 -13.68
N PRO A 28 -3.66 3.32 -14.03
CA PRO A 28 -4.53 2.24 -13.56
C PRO A 28 -4.57 2.04 -12.05
N TYR A 29 -3.56 2.49 -11.30
CA TYR A 29 -3.48 2.37 -9.84
C TYR A 29 -4.27 3.46 -9.11
N ILE A 30 -4.64 4.54 -9.79
CA ILE A 30 -5.31 5.69 -9.17
C ILE A 30 -6.75 5.32 -8.82
N ASP A 31 -7.19 5.73 -7.63
CA ASP A 31 -8.51 5.45 -7.05
C ASP A 31 -8.82 3.94 -6.90
N ARG A 32 -7.78 3.10 -6.88
CA ARG A 32 -7.91 1.67 -6.58
C ARG A 32 -7.74 1.42 -5.09
N SER A 33 -8.63 0.60 -4.54
CA SER A 33 -8.45 0.07 -3.19
C SER A 33 -7.27 -0.90 -3.17
N GLY A 34 -6.56 -0.95 -2.06
CA GLY A 34 -5.41 -1.82 -1.93
C GLY A 34 -4.69 -1.70 -0.60
N LEU A 35 -3.65 -2.51 -0.47
CA LEU A 35 -2.76 -2.55 0.68
C LEU A 35 -1.48 -1.80 0.37
N LEU A 36 -1.24 -0.70 1.08
CA LEU A 36 0.02 0.00 1.07
C LEU A 36 0.94 -0.56 2.15
N MET A 37 2.13 -1.01 1.75
CA MET A 37 3.24 -1.30 2.66
C MET A 37 4.28 -0.16 2.57
N ILE A 38 4.65 0.39 3.73
CA ILE A 38 5.62 1.47 3.84
C ILE A 38 6.92 0.91 4.41
N TYR A 39 7.98 1.02 3.61
CA TYR A 39 9.29 0.53 3.99
C TYR A 39 10.29 1.66 4.18
N GLU A 40 11.14 1.59 5.19
CA GLU A 40 12.35 2.42 5.28
C GLU A 40 13.48 1.82 4.44
N SER A 41 14.19 2.68 3.71
CA SER A 41 15.30 2.30 2.85
C SER A 41 16.57 2.02 3.65
N ASN A 42 17.15 0.83 3.48
CA ASN A 42 18.42 0.47 4.14
C ASN A 42 19.61 1.26 3.57
N SER A 43 19.54 1.70 2.31
CA SER A 43 20.62 2.43 1.63
C SER A 43 20.50 3.94 1.78
N ARG A 44 19.35 4.44 2.23
CA ARG A 44 19.07 5.86 2.45
C ARG A 44 18.25 6.01 3.75
N PRO A 45 18.92 6.02 4.91
CA PRO A 45 18.24 6.18 6.21
C PRO A 45 17.32 7.39 6.22
N GLY A 46 16.13 7.26 6.82
CA GLY A 46 15.11 8.31 6.83
C GLY A 46 14.38 8.54 5.50
N LYS A 47 14.62 7.72 4.47
CA LYS A 47 13.83 7.72 3.22
C LYS A 47 12.97 6.47 3.12
N PHE A 48 11.78 6.64 2.58
CA PHE A 48 10.73 5.62 2.58
C PHE A 48 10.33 5.19 1.17
N VAL A 49 9.82 3.97 1.04
CA VAL A 49 9.38 3.36 -0.22
C VAL A 49 7.95 2.89 -0.02
N PHE A 50 7.09 3.25 -0.96
CA PHE A 50 5.76 2.67 -1.08
C PHE A 50 5.83 1.39 -1.91
N VAL A 51 5.20 0.35 -1.41
CA VAL A 51 4.82 -0.83 -2.20
C VAL A 51 3.31 -0.99 -2.03
N PHE A 52 2.57 -0.66 -3.09
CA PHE A 52 1.11 -0.64 -3.08
C PHE A 52 0.56 -1.80 -3.91
N PHE A 53 -0.22 -2.67 -3.29
CA PHE A 53 -0.86 -3.83 -3.91
C PHE A 53 -2.34 -3.54 -4.11
N THR A 54 -2.82 -3.64 -5.34
CA THR A 54 -4.23 -3.41 -5.65
C THR A 54 -5.08 -4.62 -5.25
N ALA A 55 -6.20 -4.37 -4.59
CA ALA A 55 -7.09 -5.42 -4.12
C ALA A 55 -7.76 -6.16 -5.29
N PRO A 56 -8.08 -7.47 -5.17
CA PRO A 56 -8.71 -8.26 -6.24
C PRO A 56 -9.95 -7.63 -6.89
N ALA A 57 -10.85 -7.04 -6.12
CA ALA A 57 -12.09 -6.40 -6.57
C ALA A 57 -11.87 -4.99 -7.13
N SER A 58 -10.65 -4.45 -7.07
CA SER A 58 -10.34 -3.11 -7.58
C SER A 58 -10.46 -3.00 -9.10
N GLY A 59 -10.60 -4.11 -9.83
CA GLY A 59 -10.59 -4.16 -11.30
C GLY A 59 -9.20 -4.09 -11.92
N PHE A 60 -8.14 -4.15 -11.09
CA PHE A 60 -6.74 -4.19 -11.50
C PHE A 60 -5.92 -5.16 -10.65
N ALA A 61 -6.51 -6.32 -10.34
CA ALA A 61 -5.94 -7.35 -9.46
C ALA A 61 -4.54 -7.84 -9.87
N GLY A 62 -3.74 -8.28 -8.90
CA GLY A 62 -2.43 -8.91 -9.13
C GLY A 62 -1.32 -7.93 -9.55
N HIS A 63 -1.60 -6.64 -9.62
CA HIS A 63 -0.61 -5.61 -9.92
C HIS A 63 -0.13 -4.91 -8.64
N TYR A 64 1.11 -4.42 -8.69
CA TYR A 64 1.66 -3.61 -7.61
C TYR A 64 2.52 -2.48 -8.13
N LEU A 65 2.50 -1.38 -7.38
CA LEU A 65 3.32 -0.21 -7.62
C LEU A 65 4.41 -0.14 -6.56
N LYS A 66 5.66 -0.06 -6.99
CA LYS A 66 6.81 0.19 -6.11
C LYS A 66 7.48 1.50 -6.49
N THR A 67 7.67 2.38 -5.50
CA THR A 67 8.31 3.68 -5.73
C THR A 67 9.82 3.63 -5.54
N SER A 68 10.50 4.70 -5.96
CA SER A 68 11.83 5.02 -5.46
C SER A 68 11.76 5.57 -4.02
N PRO A 69 12.88 5.56 -3.26
CA PRO A 69 12.90 6.15 -1.93
C PRO A 69 12.63 7.66 -1.95
N GLY A 70 11.79 8.12 -1.04
CA GLY A 70 11.37 9.52 -0.90
C GLY A 70 11.15 9.97 0.54
N ASP A 71 10.75 11.23 0.68
CA ASP A 71 10.34 11.84 1.95
C ASP A 71 8.88 11.48 2.25
N LEU A 72 8.64 11.00 3.47
CA LEU A 72 7.31 10.62 3.95
C LEU A 72 6.74 11.74 4.81
N GLU A 73 5.53 12.17 4.46
CA GLU A 73 4.79 13.21 5.15
C GLU A 73 3.36 12.72 5.38
N THR A 74 2.71 13.23 6.43
CA THR A 74 1.25 13.11 6.60
C THR A 74 0.67 14.48 6.35
N GLU A 75 -0.16 14.62 5.31
CA GLU A 75 -0.92 15.84 5.05
C GLU A 75 -2.16 15.88 5.96
N ASP A 76 -2.88 17.01 5.93
CA ASP A 76 -4.18 17.13 6.60
C ASP A 76 -5.15 16.02 6.09
N ASP A 77 -6.15 15.68 6.89
CA ASP A 77 -7.11 14.59 6.63
C ASP A 77 -6.50 13.17 6.62
N GLY A 78 -5.26 13.01 7.10
CA GLY A 78 -4.62 11.69 7.26
C GLY A 78 -4.11 11.09 5.95
N ILE A 79 -3.95 11.91 4.91
CA ILE A 79 -3.36 11.50 3.64
C ILE A 79 -1.86 11.25 3.86
N ILE A 80 -1.42 10.04 3.51
CA ILE A 80 0.00 9.68 3.54
C ILE A 80 0.61 10.07 2.20
N LYS A 81 1.61 10.95 2.24
CA LYS A 81 2.29 11.47 1.06
C LYS A 81 3.73 10.99 1.00
N LEU A 82 4.15 10.56 -0.19
CA LEU A 82 5.54 10.25 -0.49
C LEU A 82 6.06 11.15 -1.61
N THR A 83 7.05 11.97 -1.29
CA THR A 83 7.76 12.82 -2.27
C THR A 83 9.09 12.16 -2.63
N THR A 84 9.14 11.54 -3.80
CA THR A 84 10.36 10.97 -4.38
C THR A 84 11.14 12.01 -5.18
N GLY A 85 12.29 11.62 -5.75
CA GLY A 85 13.08 12.51 -6.59
C GLY A 85 12.33 13.13 -7.77
N ASN A 86 11.34 12.44 -8.33
CA ASN A 86 10.63 12.85 -9.55
C ASN A 86 9.11 12.87 -9.43
N SER A 87 8.56 12.31 -8.35
CA SER A 87 7.12 12.03 -8.25
C SER A 87 6.59 12.23 -6.84
N ILE A 88 5.35 12.66 -6.75
CA ILE A 88 4.57 12.77 -5.52
C ILE A 88 3.46 11.73 -5.58
N TYR A 89 3.34 10.91 -4.53
CA TYR A 89 2.28 9.93 -4.36
C TYR A 89 1.42 10.30 -3.15
N ARG A 90 0.10 10.15 -3.25
CA ARG A 90 -0.85 10.41 -2.16
C ARG A 90 -1.73 9.21 -1.94
N PHE A 91 -1.81 8.78 -0.69
CA PHE A 91 -2.59 7.63 -0.27
C PHE A 91 -3.58 8.02 0.83
N GLY A 92 -4.87 7.81 0.57
CA GLY A 92 -5.92 7.95 1.58
C GLY A 92 -6.12 6.64 2.33
N GLN A 93 -6.26 6.71 3.65
CA GLN A 93 -6.51 5.55 4.49
C GLN A 93 -8.01 5.24 4.56
N ASP A 94 -8.37 3.98 4.40
CA ASP A 94 -9.73 3.45 4.63
C ASP A 94 -9.61 1.99 5.04
N ASP A 95 -9.88 1.68 6.31
CA ASP A 95 -9.77 0.32 6.84
C ASP A 95 -10.89 -0.62 6.38
N SER A 96 -11.95 -0.08 5.79
CA SER A 96 -13.14 -0.81 5.32
C SER A 96 -13.13 -1.11 3.81
N CYS A 97 -12.16 -0.56 3.06
CA CYS A 97 -12.17 -0.64 1.59
C CYS A 97 -11.82 -2.02 1.01
N ILE A 98 -11.36 -2.96 1.86
CA ILE A 98 -11.05 -4.35 1.48
C ILE A 98 -11.79 -5.29 2.45
N PRO A 99 -12.80 -6.03 1.99
CA PRO A 99 -13.46 -7.09 2.76
C PRO A 99 -12.47 -8.19 3.21
N GLY A 100 -12.76 -8.87 4.32
CA GLY A 100 -11.87 -9.88 4.91
C GLY A 100 -11.50 -11.03 3.94
N GLU A 101 -12.46 -11.55 3.17
CA GLU A 101 -12.19 -12.59 2.16
C GLU A 101 -11.25 -12.10 1.05
N GLU A 102 -11.46 -10.87 0.59
CA GLU A 102 -10.61 -10.24 -0.42
C GLU A 102 -9.20 -9.97 0.12
N MET A 103 -9.11 -9.58 1.39
CA MET A 103 -7.84 -9.37 2.06
C MET A 103 -7.02 -10.67 2.16
N LYS A 104 -7.67 -11.80 2.44
CA LYS A 104 -7.03 -13.14 2.44
C LYS A 104 -6.43 -13.47 1.07
N LEU A 105 -7.18 -13.22 0.00
CA LEU A 105 -6.71 -13.44 -1.38
C LEU A 105 -5.52 -12.52 -1.72
N LEU A 106 -5.63 -11.23 -1.40
CA LEU A 106 -4.55 -10.27 -1.63
C LEU A 106 -3.25 -10.67 -0.91
N LEU A 107 -3.35 -11.11 0.34
CA LEU A 107 -2.21 -11.57 1.13
C LEU A 107 -1.58 -12.84 0.55
N TRP A 108 -2.41 -13.74 -0.01
CA TRP A 108 -1.92 -14.93 -0.70
C TRP A 108 -1.14 -14.56 -1.97
N ASP A 109 -1.68 -13.66 -2.80
CA ASP A 109 -1.00 -13.17 -4.00
C ASP A 109 0.36 -12.52 -3.65
N ILE A 110 0.41 -11.71 -2.60
CA ILE A 110 1.66 -11.10 -2.10
C ILE A 110 2.64 -12.19 -1.64
N TYR A 111 2.17 -13.22 -0.95
CA TYR A 111 3.01 -14.31 -0.49
C TYR A 111 3.57 -15.13 -1.65
N GLU A 112 2.76 -15.41 -2.68
CA GLU A 112 3.20 -16.16 -3.86
C GLU A 112 4.24 -15.39 -4.68
N GLU A 113 4.02 -14.08 -4.90
CA GLU A 113 4.91 -13.25 -5.72
C GLU A 113 6.27 -12.97 -5.03
N PHE A 114 6.27 -12.70 -3.72
CA PHE A 114 7.48 -12.25 -3.01
C PHE A 114 8.08 -13.28 -2.06
N GLY A 115 7.36 -14.39 -1.82
CA GLY A 115 7.77 -15.43 -0.89
C GLY A 115 7.71 -15.01 0.59
N PRO A 116 8.09 -15.93 1.49
CA PRO A 116 7.98 -15.74 2.93
C PRO A 116 9.06 -14.78 3.49
N SER A 117 8.83 -13.48 3.38
CA SER A 117 9.61 -12.48 4.11
C SER A 117 9.04 -12.24 5.51
N ASN A 118 9.89 -11.82 6.46
CA ASN A 118 9.44 -11.45 7.81
C ASN A 118 8.37 -10.35 7.77
N SER A 119 8.51 -9.38 6.87
CA SER A 119 7.51 -8.31 6.68
C SER A 119 6.18 -8.84 6.21
N ILE A 120 6.16 -9.75 5.23
CA ILE A 120 4.91 -10.33 4.71
C ILE A 120 4.22 -11.16 5.80
N ARG A 121 4.98 -11.99 6.52
CA ARG A 121 4.45 -12.77 7.64
C ARG A 121 3.82 -11.89 8.72
N GLN A 122 4.48 -10.80 9.12
CA GLN A 122 3.95 -9.86 10.11
C GLN A 122 2.64 -9.22 9.67
N VAL A 123 2.52 -8.85 8.39
CA VAL A 123 1.27 -8.30 7.84
C VAL A 123 0.18 -9.37 7.81
N MET A 124 0.48 -10.57 7.34
CA MET A 124 -0.48 -11.68 7.33
C MET A 124 -0.99 -12.01 8.73
N GLU A 125 -0.10 -12.15 9.71
CA GLU A 125 -0.47 -12.43 11.10
C GLU A 125 -1.40 -11.34 11.66
N LYS A 126 -1.10 -10.06 11.41
CA LYS A 126 -1.91 -8.95 11.91
C LYS A 126 -3.29 -8.92 11.26
N GLU A 127 -3.37 -9.03 9.93
CA GLU A 127 -4.63 -8.90 9.20
C GLU A 127 -5.54 -10.12 9.38
N LEU A 128 -4.98 -11.32 9.45
CA LEU A 128 -5.76 -12.54 9.70
C LEU A 128 -6.25 -12.63 11.16
N SER A 129 -5.50 -12.07 12.12
CA SER A 129 -5.95 -12.00 13.52
C SER A 129 -7.09 -11.01 13.72
N LEU A 130 -7.13 -9.92 12.96
CA LEU A 130 -8.22 -8.93 13.00
C LEU A 130 -9.55 -9.49 12.47
N ASP A 131 -9.47 -10.40 11.51
CA ASP A 131 -10.65 -11.07 10.93
C ASP A 131 -11.27 -12.07 11.92
N ALA A 132 -10.44 -12.88 12.59
CA ALA A 132 -10.89 -13.87 13.59
C ALA A 132 -11.59 -13.24 14.81
N GLY A 133 -11.27 -11.98 15.14
CA GLY A 133 -11.92 -11.25 16.22
C GLY A 133 -13.38 -10.86 15.93
N HIS A 134 -13.76 -10.75 14.65
CA HIS A 134 -15.14 -10.42 14.25
C HIS A 134 -16.07 -11.64 14.18
N GLU A 135 -15.52 -12.86 14.12
CA GLU A 135 -16.30 -14.11 14.13
C GLU A 135 -16.72 -14.56 15.55
N SER A 136 -16.32 -13.82 16.60
CA SER A 136 -16.54 -14.20 18.00
C SER A 136 -17.83 -13.66 18.63
N GLU A 137 -18.66 -12.92 17.90
CA GLU A 137 -19.97 -12.42 18.37
C GLU A 137 -21.10 -12.89 17.44
N ALA A 138 -21.51 -14.16 17.56
CA ALA A 138 -22.78 -14.68 17.04
C ALA A 138 -23.30 -15.82 17.92
#